data_AF-A0A6G2J781-F1
#
_entry.id   AF-A0A6G2J781-F1
#
_cell.length_a   1.000
_cell.length_b   1.000
_cell.length_c   1.000
_cell.angle_alpha   90.00
_cell.angle_beta   90.00
_cell.angle_gamma   90.00
#
_symmetry.space_group_name_H-M   'P 1'
#
loop_
_entity.id
_entity.type
_entity.pdbx_description
1 polymer ?
#
loop_
_entity_poly.entity_id
_entity_poly.type
_entity_poly.pdbx_seq_one_letter_code
_entity_poly.pdbx_strand_id
1 'polypeptide(L)'
;MHLVFVVAALVSVALPGFMAYAASGTTSGGSLDVEIEFDESYMIIEFINPATGSLQEHVDYAVSVTNGDQNLFGPIPLTHTTPGRVNIPVTLAYGTNDITIDVSGILFIPINEETLVLQVDVGTTTIPDWVKTNVDWWVQGHLDDDTFLNAIQYLINSAIIPVDNTSDKASDDPVPPWVKDTAGWWVEGLVSDDEFLNALGYLVDQGILSVGAETMDMAIVGGVDLSHASPILGDVDAPVTVIEFGDYQCPNCKHWFTESRPSLESDYIDTGLASVYFVDFVFIGEDSNRAAAASYCAQEQDMYWEYHDVLYENQDGTNSGWASSENLAQFAANIGLDAKMYESCMAVDHQERVSFNTMQAAQNGISRTPSFIIVGPNGVEQLSGNQPYAVLDNILKDILN
;
A
#
# COMPACT_ATOMS: atom_id res chain seq x y z
N MET A 1 -8.76 -39.98 29.50
CA MET A 1 -7.40 -39.52 29.87
C MET A 1 -6.51 -39.72 28.67
N HIS A 2 -6.20 -38.63 27.96
CA HIS A 2 -4.99 -38.29 27.21
C HIS A 2 -5.39 -37.14 26.27
N LEU A 3 -5.38 -35.92 26.83
CA LEU A 3 -5.32 -34.68 26.05
C LEU A 3 -3.96 -34.67 25.35
N VAL A 4 -3.97 -34.54 24.02
CA VAL A 4 -2.78 -34.12 23.28
C VAL A 4 -2.87 -32.61 23.15
N PHE A 5 -2.10 -31.90 23.96
CA PHE A 5 -1.84 -30.48 23.78
C PHE A 5 -0.92 -30.33 22.56
N VAL A 6 -1.46 -29.83 21.45
CA VAL A 6 -0.64 -29.24 20.40
C VAL A 6 -0.33 -27.82 20.86
N VAL A 7 0.90 -27.62 21.35
CA VAL A 7 1.45 -26.30 21.58
C VAL A 7 1.67 -25.69 20.20
N ALA A 8 0.76 -24.81 19.77
CA ALA A 8 0.99 -23.93 18.64
C ALA A 8 2.17 -23.02 19.02
N ALA A 9 3.32 -23.26 18.41
CA ALA A 9 4.42 -22.32 18.46
C ALA A 9 3.93 -21.03 17.80
N LEU A 10 3.88 -19.94 18.58
CA LEU A 10 3.81 -18.59 18.07
C LEU A 10 5.04 -18.37 17.19
N VAL A 11 4.89 -18.61 15.89
CA VAL A 11 5.78 -18.02 14.89
C VAL A 11 5.43 -16.54 14.89
N SER A 12 6.33 -15.69 15.36
CA SER A 12 6.21 -14.25 15.14
C SER A 12 6.34 -14.04 13.63
N VAL A 13 5.21 -13.88 12.96
CA VAL A 13 5.18 -13.48 11.55
C VAL A 13 5.52 -11.99 11.55
N ALA A 14 6.75 -11.67 11.14
CA ALA A 14 7.11 -10.32 10.73
C ALA A 14 6.23 -9.95 9.53
N LEU A 15 5.60 -8.78 9.58
CA LEU A 15 4.79 -8.22 8.49
C LEU A 15 5.63 -8.12 7.21
N PRO A 16 5.18 -8.63 6.05
CA PRO A 16 5.91 -8.51 4.80
C PRO A 16 5.53 -7.19 4.11
N GLY A 17 6.29 -6.15 4.40
CA GLY A 17 6.20 -4.84 3.77
C GLY A 17 7.27 -3.97 4.42
N PHE A 18 8.45 -3.93 3.81
CA PHE A 18 9.75 -3.53 4.37
C PHE A 18 10.35 -4.56 5.33
N MET A 19 11.17 -5.47 4.79
CA MET A 19 12.23 -6.07 5.60
C MET A 19 13.09 -4.93 6.14
N ALA A 20 13.16 -4.77 7.47
CA ALA A 20 14.15 -3.90 8.08
C ALA A 20 15.53 -4.47 7.72
N TYR A 21 16.17 -3.87 6.71
CA TYR A 21 17.53 -4.24 6.36
C TYR A 21 18.42 -3.75 7.49
N ALA A 22 19.25 -4.64 8.01
CA ALA A 22 20.26 -4.28 8.97
C ALA A 22 21.57 -4.94 8.54
N ALA A 23 22.64 -4.17 8.54
CA ALA A 23 23.97 -4.66 8.24
C ALA A 23 24.93 -4.13 9.29
N SER A 24 25.92 -4.93 9.65
CA SER A 24 26.96 -4.48 10.56
C SER A 24 28.29 -5.11 10.21
N GLY A 25 29.35 -4.43 10.61
CA GLY A 25 30.71 -4.89 10.40
C GLY A 25 31.71 -4.00 11.11
N THR A 26 32.96 -4.41 11.07
CA THR A 26 34.06 -3.68 11.69
C THR A 26 34.96 -3.13 10.59
N THR A 27 35.38 -1.87 10.72
CA THR A 27 36.31 -1.23 9.78
C THR A 27 37.62 -2.02 9.66
N SER A 28 38.31 -1.94 8.52
CA SER A 28 39.47 -2.79 8.21
C SER A 28 40.62 -2.73 9.23
N GLY A 29 40.77 -1.63 9.97
CA GLY A 29 41.77 -1.50 11.05
C GLY A 29 41.23 -1.81 12.45
N GLY A 30 39.95 -2.15 12.58
CA GLY A 30 39.31 -2.50 13.83
C GLY A 30 38.96 -1.32 14.72
N SER A 31 39.07 -0.09 14.21
CA SER A 31 38.87 1.11 15.02
C SER A 31 37.42 1.35 15.38
N LEU A 32 36.47 0.94 14.52
CA LEU A 32 35.03 1.12 14.73
C LEU A 32 34.25 -0.13 14.31
N ASP A 33 33.24 -0.44 15.12
CA ASP A 33 32.10 -1.23 14.65
C ASP A 33 31.10 -0.27 14.00
N VAL A 34 30.41 -0.72 12.95
CA VAL A 34 29.42 0.07 12.24
C VAL A 34 28.13 -0.74 12.17
N GLU A 35 27.04 -0.12 12.56
CA GLU A 35 25.68 -0.65 12.42
C GLU A 35 24.90 0.23 11.44
N ILE A 36 24.18 -0.42 10.53
CA ILE A 36 23.33 0.21 9.54
C ILE A 36 21.91 -0.29 9.74
N GLU A 37 20.97 0.64 9.81
CA GLU A 37 19.53 0.40 9.79
C GLU A 37 18.89 1.25 8.69
N PHE A 38 17.72 0.84 8.22
CA PHE A 38 16.95 1.59 7.23
C PHE A 38 15.57 1.94 7.82
N ASP A 39 15.17 3.21 7.67
CA ASP A 39 13.80 3.67 7.90
C ASP A 39 13.12 4.11 6.58
N GLU A 40 11.90 4.64 6.65
CA GLU A 40 11.09 5.04 5.48
C GLU A 40 11.75 6.09 4.58
N SER A 41 12.82 6.77 5.01
CA SER A 41 13.43 7.88 4.27
C SER A 41 14.96 7.91 4.29
N TYR A 42 15.61 7.15 5.17
CA TYR A 42 17.04 7.21 5.39
C TYR A 42 17.69 5.85 5.66
N MET A 43 18.91 5.70 5.13
CA MET A 43 19.88 4.78 5.68
C MET A 43 20.56 5.44 6.89
N ILE A 44 20.41 4.84 8.07
CA ILE A 44 20.99 5.30 9.33
C ILE A 44 22.28 4.53 9.56
N ILE A 45 23.40 5.22 9.72
CA ILE A 45 24.70 4.64 10.06
C ILE A 45 25.07 5.06 11.47
N GLU A 46 25.37 4.10 12.34
CA GLU A 46 25.91 4.31 13.68
C GLU A 46 27.34 3.76 13.76
N PHE A 47 28.28 4.63 14.12
CA PHE A 47 29.68 4.29 14.39
C PHE A 47 29.83 4.00 15.88
N ILE A 48 30.29 2.82 16.24
CA ILE A 48 30.37 2.30 17.59
C ILE A 48 31.83 2.06 17.97
N ASN A 49 32.20 2.47 19.18
CA ASN A 49 33.50 2.17 19.73
C ASN A 49 33.52 0.73 20.27
N PRO A 50 34.32 -0.20 19.69
CA PRO A 50 34.29 -1.62 20.07
C PRO A 50 34.75 -1.87 21.51
N ALA A 51 35.52 -0.95 22.11
CA ALA A 51 35.99 -1.09 23.49
C ALA A 51 34.93 -0.71 24.53
N THR A 52 34.00 0.19 24.19
CA THR A 52 32.98 0.69 25.11
C THR A 52 31.56 0.25 24.76
N GLY A 53 31.33 -0.22 23.53
CA GLY A 53 30.00 -0.53 23.01
C GLY A 53 29.08 0.69 22.91
N SER A 54 29.65 1.91 22.89
CA SER A 54 28.91 3.17 22.82
C SER A 54 29.17 3.86 21.49
N LEU A 55 28.22 4.70 21.06
CA LEU A 55 28.38 5.54 19.88
C LEU A 55 29.68 6.35 19.97
N GLN A 56 30.49 6.28 18.92
CA GLN A 56 31.73 7.02 18.81
C GLN A 56 31.44 8.49 18.54
N GLU A 57 32.00 9.39 19.33
CA GLU A 57 31.93 10.83 19.03
C GLU A 57 32.98 11.20 17.98
N HIS A 58 32.66 12.18 17.14
CA HIS A 58 33.59 12.83 16.23
C HIS A 58 34.29 11.88 15.26
N VAL A 59 33.57 11.43 14.22
CA VAL A 59 34.10 10.54 13.17
C VAL A 59 34.22 11.31 11.86
N ASP A 60 35.39 11.23 11.22
CA ASP A 60 35.61 11.71 9.85
C ASP A 60 35.39 10.54 8.87
N TYR A 61 34.37 10.63 8.03
CA TYR A 61 33.93 9.53 7.18
C TYR A 61 33.54 9.98 5.76
N ALA A 62 33.56 9.05 4.82
CA ALA A 62 32.92 9.14 3.51
C ALA A 62 32.07 7.88 3.27
N VAL A 63 31.00 8.01 2.49
CA VAL A 63 30.11 6.90 2.14
C VAL A 63 29.77 6.93 0.66
N SER A 64 29.69 5.76 0.05
CA SER A 64 29.14 5.52 -1.28
C SER A 64 28.29 4.26 -1.31
N VAL A 65 27.30 4.24 -2.19
CA VAL A 65 26.40 3.11 -2.39
C VAL A 65 26.30 2.80 -3.88
N THR A 66 26.55 1.55 -4.24
CA THR A 66 26.53 1.07 -5.63
C THR A 66 25.70 -0.20 -5.76
N ASN A 67 25.15 -0.44 -6.94
CA ASN A 67 24.53 -1.70 -7.33
C ASN A 67 25.12 -2.11 -8.69
N GLY A 68 25.98 -3.11 -8.70
CA GLY A 68 26.82 -3.42 -9.86
C GLY A 68 27.64 -2.21 -10.32
N ASP A 69 27.48 -1.80 -11.58
CA ASP A 69 28.15 -0.63 -12.16
C ASP A 69 27.40 0.69 -11.88
N GLN A 70 26.17 0.64 -11.34
CA GLN A 70 25.36 1.82 -11.08
C GLN A 70 25.74 2.48 -9.75
N ASN A 71 26.02 3.77 -9.80
CA ASN A 71 26.22 4.58 -8.60
C ASN A 71 24.85 5.11 -8.10
N LEU A 72 24.44 4.67 -6.92
CA LEU A 72 23.18 5.07 -6.30
C LEU A 72 23.36 6.29 -5.40
N PHE A 73 24.51 6.41 -4.72
CA PHE A 73 24.79 7.52 -3.83
C PHE A 73 26.30 7.72 -3.62
N GLY A 74 26.73 8.98 -3.51
CA GLY A 74 28.11 9.33 -3.19
C GLY A 74 29.11 9.10 -4.33
N PRO A 75 30.43 8.98 -4.03
CA PRO A 75 31.01 9.19 -2.70
C PRO A 75 30.80 10.63 -2.24
N ILE A 76 30.38 10.80 -0.99
CA ILE A 76 30.32 12.14 -0.39
C ILE A 76 31.74 12.67 -0.10
N PRO A 77 31.96 13.99 -0.07
CA PRO A 77 33.18 14.55 0.49
C PRO A 77 33.38 14.08 1.94
N LEU A 78 34.65 14.00 2.38
CA LEU A 78 34.97 13.66 3.76
C LEU A 78 34.20 14.59 4.72
N THR A 79 33.34 13.98 5.53
CA THR A 79 32.37 14.65 6.39
C THR A 79 32.61 14.27 7.85
N HIS A 80 32.29 15.19 8.76
CA HIS A 80 32.53 15.03 10.20
C HIS A 80 31.22 14.92 10.97
N THR A 81 31.14 13.96 11.89
CA THR A 81 29.98 13.77 12.78
C THR A 81 30.20 14.42 14.15
N THR A 82 29.13 14.79 14.87
CA THR A 82 29.26 15.26 16.27
C THR A 82 29.03 14.08 17.23
N PRO A 83 27.82 13.49 17.30
CA PRO A 83 27.68 12.07 17.61
C PRO A 83 27.90 11.24 16.33
N GLY A 84 28.50 10.05 16.44
CA GLY A 84 28.74 9.13 15.32
C GLY A 84 27.51 8.45 14.77
N ARG A 85 26.42 9.20 14.57
CA ARG A 85 25.19 8.73 13.92
C ARG A 85 24.85 9.66 12.78
N VAL A 86 24.56 9.11 11.60
CA VAL A 86 24.27 9.87 10.39
C VAL A 86 23.11 9.27 9.61
N ASN A 87 22.30 10.13 8.99
CA ASN A 87 21.17 9.75 8.16
C ASN A 87 21.49 10.11 6.71
N ILE A 88 21.46 9.12 5.83
CA ILE A 88 21.80 9.24 4.42
C ILE A 88 20.52 9.01 3.59
N PRO A 89 20.06 10.01 2.82
CA PRO A 89 18.88 9.87 1.97
C PRO A 89 19.27 9.10 0.70
N VAL A 90 19.20 7.78 0.75
CA VAL A 90 19.49 6.88 -0.38
C VAL A 90 18.39 5.85 -0.53
N THR A 91 18.00 5.59 -1.77
CA THR A 91 17.12 4.48 -2.14
C THR A 91 17.97 3.35 -2.72
N LEU A 92 17.89 2.16 -2.13
CA LEU A 92 18.58 0.98 -2.64
C LEU A 92 17.85 0.42 -3.88
N ALA A 93 18.61 -0.17 -4.80
CA ALA A 93 18.04 -0.91 -5.93
C ALA A 93 17.78 -2.37 -5.53
N TYR A 94 16.93 -3.08 -6.27
CA TYR A 94 16.75 -4.52 -6.09
C TYR A 94 18.07 -5.28 -6.32
N GLY A 95 18.25 -6.42 -5.64
CA GLY A 95 19.48 -7.20 -5.68
C GLY A 95 20.53 -6.73 -4.67
N THR A 96 21.80 -7.08 -4.93
CA THR A 96 22.90 -6.81 -4.01
C THR A 96 23.42 -5.38 -4.17
N ASN A 97 23.32 -4.60 -3.09
CA ASN A 97 23.86 -3.26 -3.01
C ASN A 97 25.11 -3.26 -2.15
N ASP A 98 26.19 -2.67 -2.65
CA ASP A 98 27.44 -2.51 -1.92
C ASP A 98 27.47 -1.11 -1.28
N ILE A 99 27.60 -1.07 0.04
CA ILE A 99 27.77 0.14 0.84
C ILE A 99 29.23 0.21 1.28
N THR A 100 29.95 1.21 0.80
CA THR A 100 31.35 1.44 1.15
C THR A 100 31.45 2.63 2.09
N ILE A 101 32.07 2.42 3.25
CA ILE A 101 32.30 3.43 4.29
C ILE A 101 33.80 3.54 4.53
N ASP A 102 34.35 4.73 4.28
CA ASP A 102 35.75 5.06 4.55
C ASP A 102 35.84 5.94 5.78
N VAL A 103 36.75 5.62 6.70
CA VAL A 103 36.99 6.35 7.95
C VAL A 103 38.43 6.83 8.00
N SER A 104 38.61 8.12 8.26
CA SER A 104 39.93 8.77 8.24
C SER A 104 40.29 9.50 9.55
N GLY A 105 39.37 9.59 10.51
CA GLY A 105 39.64 10.27 11.78
C GLY A 105 38.61 9.96 12.87
N ILE A 106 39.07 10.00 14.13
CA ILE A 106 38.26 9.78 15.34
C ILE A 106 38.68 10.80 16.41
N LEU A 107 37.73 11.43 17.12
CA LEU A 107 37.99 12.44 18.16
C LEU A 107 38.92 13.57 17.67
N PHE A 108 38.75 14.00 16.42
CA PHE A 108 39.60 14.99 15.74
C PHE A 108 41.06 14.58 15.56
N ILE A 109 41.38 13.29 15.72
CA ILE A 109 42.70 12.71 15.50
C ILE A 109 42.65 11.90 14.20
N PRO A 110 43.48 12.23 13.19
CA PRO A 110 43.59 11.43 11.98
C PRO A 110 44.04 10.00 12.30
N ILE A 111 43.45 9.02 11.61
CA ILE A 111 43.87 7.62 11.63
C ILE A 111 44.41 7.21 10.27
N ASN A 112 44.99 6.00 10.17
CA ASN A 112 45.17 5.40 8.85
C ASN A 112 43.78 5.13 8.27
N GLU A 113 43.60 5.39 6.99
CA GLU A 113 42.32 5.15 6.32
C GLU A 113 41.87 3.69 6.50
N GLU A 114 40.65 3.52 7.00
CA GLU A 114 40.02 2.23 7.17
C GLU A 114 38.74 2.17 6.36
N THR A 115 38.53 1.07 5.64
CA THR A 115 37.35 0.87 4.81
C THR A 115 36.52 -0.28 5.38
N LEU A 116 35.20 -0.12 5.32
CA LEU A 116 34.23 -1.18 5.51
C LEU A 116 33.36 -1.27 4.24
N VAL A 117 33.22 -2.47 3.69
CA VAL A 117 32.26 -2.76 2.63
C VAL A 117 31.22 -3.70 3.20
N LEU A 118 29.96 -3.29 3.15
CA LEU A 118 28.80 -4.09 3.55
C LEU A 118 27.95 -4.37 2.32
N GLN A 119 27.45 -5.60 2.22
CA GLN A 119 26.51 -5.99 1.18
C GLN A 119 25.13 -6.06 1.79
N VAL A 120 24.17 -5.35 1.20
CA VAL A 120 22.76 -5.40 1.57
C VAL A 120 21.99 -5.96 0.38
N ASP A 121 21.45 -7.16 0.58
CA ASP A 121 20.53 -7.77 -0.38
C ASP A 121 19.14 -7.22 -0.14
N VAL A 122 18.70 -6.34 -1.03
CA VAL A 122 17.29 -6.01 -1.17
C VAL A 122 16.69 -7.14 -1.98
N GLY A 123 15.69 -7.81 -1.41
CA GLY A 123 15.18 -9.11 -1.86
C GLY A 123 15.20 -9.30 -3.38
N THR A 124 15.68 -10.46 -3.82
CA THR A 124 15.51 -10.89 -5.22
C THR A 124 14.04 -11.08 -5.53
N THR A 125 13.74 -11.09 -6.82
CA THR A 125 12.48 -11.33 -7.53
C THR A 125 11.69 -12.58 -7.11
N THR A 126 11.47 -12.86 -5.82
CA THR A 126 10.55 -13.91 -5.41
C THR A 126 9.13 -13.39 -5.52
N ILE A 127 8.45 -13.79 -6.59
CA ILE A 127 7.02 -13.51 -6.77
C ILE A 127 6.29 -14.21 -5.63
N PRO A 128 5.42 -13.52 -4.88
CA PRO A 128 4.71 -14.15 -3.76
C PRO A 128 3.95 -15.41 -4.19
N ASP A 129 4.03 -16.48 -3.41
CA ASP A 129 3.42 -17.78 -3.77
C ASP A 129 1.92 -17.70 -4.05
N TRP A 130 1.20 -16.74 -3.45
CA TRP A 130 -0.22 -16.55 -3.71
C TRP A 130 -0.52 -16.17 -5.18
N VAL A 131 0.43 -15.52 -5.86
CA VAL A 131 0.32 -15.14 -7.29
C VAL A 131 0.19 -16.39 -8.17
N LYS A 132 0.81 -17.52 -7.78
CA LYS A 132 0.68 -18.80 -8.50
C LYS A 132 -0.76 -19.26 -8.62
N THR A 133 -1.63 -18.91 -7.67
CA THR A 133 -3.06 -19.25 -7.71
C THR A 133 -3.76 -18.60 -8.89
N ASN A 134 -3.51 -17.32 -9.14
CA ASN A 134 -4.10 -16.57 -10.26
C ASN A 134 -3.55 -17.07 -11.59
N VAL A 135 -2.26 -17.37 -11.65
CA VAL A 135 -1.61 -17.96 -12.84
C VAL A 135 -2.18 -19.35 -13.13
N ASP A 136 -2.39 -20.18 -12.11
CA ASP A 136 -2.98 -21.52 -12.25
C ASP A 136 -4.40 -21.46 -12.81
N TRP A 137 -5.25 -20.55 -12.32
CA TRP A 137 -6.59 -20.34 -12.87
C TRP A 137 -6.59 -19.91 -14.33
N TRP A 138 -5.64 -19.05 -14.72
CA TRP A 138 -5.49 -18.66 -16.12
C TRP A 138 -5.04 -19.84 -16.99
N VAL A 139 -4.03 -20.61 -16.55
CA VAL A 139 -3.53 -21.81 -17.24
C VAL A 139 -4.64 -22.86 -17.44
N GLN A 140 -5.48 -23.07 -16.42
CA GLN A 140 -6.61 -24.00 -16.46
C GLN A 140 -7.82 -23.47 -17.27
N GLY A 141 -7.78 -22.22 -17.73
CA GLY A 141 -8.86 -21.60 -18.50
C GLY A 141 -10.06 -21.15 -17.66
N HIS A 142 -9.86 -21.00 -16.34
CA HIS A 142 -10.84 -20.40 -15.43
C HIS A 142 -10.81 -18.86 -15.47
N LEU A 143 -9.72 -18.27 -15.97
CA LEU A 143 -9.59 -16.86 -16.31
C LEU A 143 -9.29 -16.70 -17.80
N ASP A 144 -9.90 -15.70 -18.44
CA ASP A 144 -9.53 -15.29 -19.79
C ASP A 144 -8.24 -14.46 -19.80
N ASP A 145 -7.67 -14.28 -21.00
CA ASP A 145 -6.38 -13.60 -21.18
C ASP A 145 -6.44 -12.14 -20.72
N ASP A 146 -7.53 -11.42 -21.02
CA ASP A 146 -7.70 -10.02 -20.63
C ASP A 146 -7.74 -9.86 -19.11
N THR A 147 -8.52 -10.71 -18.42
CA THR A 147 -8.60 -10.71 -16.95
C THR A 147 -7.26 -11.04 -16.31
N PHE A 148 -6.53 -12.01 -16.87
CA PHE A 148 -5.19 -12.36 -16.40
C PHE A 148 -4.18 -11.22 -16.60
N LEU A 149 -4.13 -10.62 -17.79
CA LEU A 149 -3.21 -9.53 -18.12
C LEU A 149 -3.45 -8.32 -17.21
N ASN A 150 -4.72 -7.96 -16.95
CA ASN A 150 -5.08 -6.88 -16.03
C ASN A 150 -4.61 -7.16 -14.59
N ALA A 151 -4.77 -8.41 -14.12
CA ALA A 151 -4.30 -8.81 -12.79
C ALA A 151 -2.77 -8.72 -12.70
N ILE A 152 -2.03 -9.26 -13.67
CA ILE A 152 -0.57 -9.20 -13.69
C ILE A 152 -0.08 -7.74 -13.82
N GLN A 153 -0.72 -6.93 -14.66
CA GLN A 153 -0.43 -5.52 -14.80
C GLN A 153 -0.54 -4.78 -13.46
N TYR A 154 -1.60 -5.03 -12.70
CA TYR A 154 -1.76 -4.48 -11.35
C TYR A 154 -0.61 -4.89 -10.42
N LEU A 155 -0.21 -6.16 -10.44
CA LEU A 155 0.86 -6.66 -9.58
C LEU A 155 2.23 -6.07 -9.95
N ILE A 156 2.47 -5.82 -11.23
CA ILE A 156 3.70 -5.14 -11.70
C ILE A 156 3.69 -3.69 -11.26
N ASN A 157 2.58 -2.98 -11.48
CA ASN A 157 2.44 -1.58 -11.06
C ASN A 157 2.50 -1.39 -9.54
N SER A 158 2.03 -2.38 -8.78
CA SER A 158 2.10 -2.41 -7.30
C SER A 158 3.47 -2.81 -6.76
N ALA A 159 4.48 -2.97 -7.62
CA ALA A 159 5.81 -3.45 -7.27
C ALA A 159 5.85 -4.83 -6.56
N ILE A 160 4.80 -5.64 -6.74
CA ILE A 160 4.69 -7.00 -6.23
C ILE A 160 5.38 -7.99 -7.18
N ILE A 161 5.21 -7.79 -8.49
CA ILE A 161 5.93 -8.51 -9.54
C ILE A 161 6.97 -7.56 -10.15
N PRO A 162 8.27 -7.78 -9.93
CA PRO A 162 9.30 -6.90 -10.44
C PRO A 162 9.57 -7.20 -11.93
N VAL A 163 9.12 -6.32 -12.82
CA VAL A 163 9.45 -6.36 -14.26
C VAL A 163 10.24 -5.10 -14.62
N ASP A 164 11.41 -5.29 -15.22
CA ASP A 164 12.36 -4.19 -15.53
C ASP A 164 11.93 -3.32 -16.72
N ASN A 165 11.01 -3.83 -17.55
CA ASN A 165 10.57 -3.18 -18.78
C ASN A 165 9.26 -2.42 -18.56
N THR A 166 9.16 -1.22 -19.16
CA THR A 166 7.92 -0.45 -19.29
C THR A 166 7.60 -0.24 -20.76
N SER A 167 6.31 -0.23 -21.10
CA SER A 167 5.84 -0.05 -22.47
C SER A 167 4.49 0.65 -22.49
N ASP A 168 4.47 1.82 -23.13
CA ASP A 168 3.24 2.61 -23.37
C ASP A 168 2.52 2.16 -24.67
N LYS A 169 2.92 1.02 -25.24
CA LYS A 169 2.30 0.47 -26.44
C LYS A 169 1.17 -0.48 -26.04
N ALA A 170 0.00 -0.27 -26.61
CA ALA A 170 -1.09 -1.24 -26.57
C ALA A 170 -1.18 -2.00 -27.89
N SER A 171 -1.24 -3.33 -27.82
CA SER A 171 -1.48 -4.25 -28.92
C SER A 171 -2.70 -5.12 -28.61
N ASP A 172 -3.56 -5.35 -29.61
CA ASP A 172 -4.68 -6.30 -29.54
C ASP A 172 -4.23 -7.75 -29.87
N ASP A 173 -2.92 -7.99 -29.98
CA ASP A 173 -2.40 -9.32 -30.26
C ASP A 173 -2.68 -10.28 -29.10
N PRO A 174 -3.16 -11.52 -29.38
CA PRO A 174 -3.46 -12.48 -28.33
C PRO A 174 -2.19 -12.96 -27.62
N VAL A 175 -2.34 -13.39 -26.36
CA VAL A 175 -1.22 -13.95 -25.59
C VAL A 175 -0.65 -15.18 -26.32
N PRO A 176 0.66 -15.18 -26.65
CA PRO A 176 1.26 -16.32 -27.32
C PRO A 176 1.15 -17.60 -26.48
N PRO A 177 0.81 -18.76 -27.06
CA PRO A 177 0.63 -20.01 -26.30
C PRO A 177 1.83 -20.41 -25.45
N TRP A 178 3.06 -20.12 -25.91
CA TRP A 178 4.27 -20.44 -25.16
C TRP A 178 4.38 -19.71 -23.83
N VAL A 179 3.76 -18.53 -23.69
CA VAL A 179 3.73 -17.78 -22.43
C VAL A 179 2.88 -18.53 -21.41
N LYS A 180 1.74 -19.07 -21.86
CA LYS A 180 0.85 -19.88 -21.03
C LYS A 180 1.48 -21.22 -20.64
N ASP A 181 2.23 -21.84 -21.55
CA ASP A 181 3.02 -23.04 -21.24
C ASP A 181 4.10 -22.75 -20.16
N THR A 182 4.81 -21.63 -20.30
CA THR A 182 5.84 -21.19 -19.33
C THR A 182 5.22 -20.90 -17.96
N ALA A 183 4.06 -20.24 -17.95
CA ALA A 183 3.30 -19.96 -16.74
C ALA A 183 2.83 -21.25 -16.03
N GLY A 184 2.39 -22.26 -16.78
CA GLY A 184 2.04 -23.57 -16.24
C GLY A 184 3.24 -24.28 -15.60
N TRP A 185 4.39 -24.26 -16.27
CA TRP A 185 5.63 -24.80 -15.70
C TRP A 185 6.08 -24.05 -14.45
N TRP A 186 5.83 -22.74 -14.38
CA TRP A 186 6.18 -21.94 -13.21
C TRP A 186 5.32 -22.29 -12.00
N VAL A 187 4.01 -22.46 -12.19
CA VAL A 187 3.08 -22.95 -11.15
C VAL A 187 3.51 -24.32 -10.63
N GLU A 188 3.97 -25.21 -11.51
CA GLU A 188 4.47 -26.54 -11.15
C GLU A 188 5.88 -26.53 -10.53
N GLY A 189 6.54 -25.38 -10.45
CA GLY A 189 7.91 -25.23 -9.94
C GLY A 189 8.98 -25.83 -10.85
N LEU A 190 8.68 -25.99 -12.14
CA LEU A 190 9.59 -26.53 -13.16
C LEU A 190 10.49 -25.47 -13.80
N VAL A 191 10.10 -24.20 -13.73
CA VAL A 191 10.88 -23.02 -14.17
C VAL A 191 10.94 -21.98 -13.04
N SER A 192 11.95 -21.11 -13.04
CA SER A 192 12.16 -20.11 -12.00
C SER A 192 11.26 -18.88 -12.14
N ASP A 193 11.20 -18.06 -11.08
CA ASP A 193 10.53 -16.75 -11.12
C ASP A 193 11.12 -15.86 -12.22
N ASP A 194 12.44 -15.85 -12.39
CA ASP A 194 13.10 -15.10 -13.47
C ASP A 194 12.68 -15.58 -14.87
N GLU A 195 12.51 -16.90 -15.07
CA GLU A 195 12.04 -17.44 -16.36
C GLU A 195 10.59 -17.01 -16.65
N PHE A 196 9.75 -16.95 -15.62
CA PHE A 196 8.39 -16.44 -15.73
C PHE A 196 8.36 -14.91 -15.95
N LEU A 197 9.19 -14.14 -15.23
CA LEU A 197 9.32 -12.69 -15.40
C LEU A 197 9.81 -12.32 -16.80
N ASN A 198 10.72 -13.11 -17.39
CA ASN A 198 11.13 -12.92 -18.78
C ASN A 198 9.96 -13.13 -19.76
N ALA A 199 9.05 -14.07 -19.48
CA ALA A 199 7.85 -14.27 -20.29
C ALA A 199 6.88 -13.09 -20.16
N LEU A 200 6.73 -12.51 -18.95
CA LEU A 200 5.95 -11.29 -18.74
C LEU A 200 6.61 -10.08 -19.42
N GLY A 201 7.93 -9.92 -19.30
CA GLY A 201 8.69 -8.86 -19.95
C GLY A 201 8.55 -8.88 -21.47
N TYR A 202 8.46 -10.06 -22.10
CA TYR A 202 8.12 -10.17 -23.52
C TYR A 202 6.75 -9.56 -23.82
N LEU A 203 5.72 -9.85 -23.01
CA LEU A 203 4.39 -9.29 -23.21
C LEU A 203 4.42 -7.76 -23.12
N VAL A 204 5.22 -7.21 -22.20
CA VAL A 204 5.45 -5.77 -22.09
C VAL A 204 6.12 -5.20 -23.34
N ASP A 205 7.21 -5.82 -23.79
CA ASP A 205 7.95 -5.38 -24.98
C ASP A 205 7.10 -5.39 -26.26
N GLN A 206 6.18 -6.35 -26.38
CA GLN A 206 5.24 -6.44 -27.50
C GLN A 206 4.02 -5.53 -27.34
N GLY A 207 3.83 -4.90 -26.18
CA GLY A 207 2.64 -4.09 -25.86
C GLY A 207 1.36 -4.91 -25.67
N ILE A 208 1.48 -6.22 -25.48
CA ILE A 208 0.35 -7.12 -25.14
C ILE A 208 -0.01 -6.94 -23.66
N LEU A 209 0.99 -6.73 -22.81
CA LEU A 209 0.85 -6.35 -21.40
C LEU A 209 1.29 -4.90 -21.27
N SER A 210 0.35 -3.96 -21.20
CA SER A 210 0.69 -2.55 -21.03
C SER A 210 1.22 -2.32 -19.62
N VAL A 211 2.43 -1.80 -19.46
CA VAL A 211 3.00 -1.47 -18.14
C VAL A 211 3.57 -0.08 -18.28
N GLY A 212 2.71 0.90 -18.00
CA GLY A 212 2.95 2.31 -18.25
C GLY A 212 1.66 3.07 -17.96
N ALA A 213 1.68 3.84 -16.87
CA ALA A 213 0.82 4.95 -16.39
C ALA A 213 -0.70 5.05 -16.72
N GLU A 214 -1.25 4.50 -17.80
CA GLU A 214 -2.60 4.87 -18.26
C GLU A 214 -3.75 3.92 -17.82
N THR A 215 -3.47 2.74 -17.28
CA THR A 215 -4.51 1.88 -16.69
C THR A 215 -4.74 2.13 -15.19
N MET A 216 -3.85 2.88 -14.55
CA MET A 216 -3.99 3.31 -13.16
C MET A 216 -4.82 4.61 -13.00
N ASP A 217 -5.07 5.34 -14.08
CA ASP A 217 -5.59 6.71 -14.02
C ASP A 217 -7.10 6.78 -13.69
N MET A 218 -7.85 5.68 -13.84
CA MET A 218 -9.27 5.64 -13.45
C MET A 218 -9.48 5.36 -11.95
N ALA A 219 -8.53 4.71 -11.29
CA ALA A 219 -8.62 4.41 -9.86
C ALA A 219 -7.90 5.45 -9.01
N ILE A 220 -6.89 6.16 -9.54
CA ILE A 220 -6.19 7.19 -8.77
C ILE A 220 -6.80 8.57 -9.03
N VAL A 221 -7.53 9.08 -8.05
CA VAL A 221 -8.19 10.39 -8.13
C VAL A 221 -7.62 11.30 -7.06
N GLY A 222 -7.02 12.42 -7.46
CA GLY A 222 -6.45 13.40 -6.53
C GLY A 222 -5.33 12.88 -5.64
N GLY A 223 -4.58 11.86 -6.10
CA GLY A 223 -3.51 11.21 -5.33
C GLY A 223 -3.96 10.04 -4.46
N VAL A 224 -5.24 9.67 -4.51
CA VAL A 224 -5.82 8.56 -3.74
C VAL A 224 -6.10 7.39 -4.68
N ASP A 225 -5.57 6.21 -4.38
CA ASP A 225 -5.96 4.98 -5.07
C ASP A 225 -7.30 4.46 -4.51
N LEU A 226 -8.32 4.49 -5.36
CA LEU A 226 -9.70 4.13 -5.07
C LEU A 226 -10.05 2.70 -5.46
N SER A 227 -9.08 1.87 -5.88
CA SER A 227 -9.31 0.47 -6.29
C SER A 227 -10.04 -0.39 -5.26
N HIS A 228 -9.93 -0.02 -3.98
CA HIS A 228 -10.51 -0.73 -2.84
C HIS A 228 -11.55 0.12 -2.08
N ALA A 229 -11.83 1.35 -2.55
CA ALA A 229 -12.86 2.22 -2.01
C ALA A 229 -14.27 1.63 -2.23
N SER A 230 -15.30 2.36 -1.85
CA SER A 230 -16.67 2.05 -2.26
C SER A 230 -16.81 2.06 -3.79
N PRO A 231 -17.87 1.45 -4.34
CA PRO A 231 -18.37 1.86 -5.64
C PRO A 231 -18.68 3.36 -5.66
N ILE A 232 -18.70 3.97 -6.83
CA ILE A 232 -19.08 5.38 -6.99
C ILE A 232 -20.55 5.59 -6.59
N LEU A 233 -20.84 6.67 -5.86
CA LEU A 233 -22.19 7.22 -5.68
C LEU A 233 -22.36 8.42 -6.62
N GLY A 234 -23.37 8.37 -7.48
CA GLY A 234 -23.64 9.42 -8.45
C GLY A 234 -23.21 9.06 -9.88
N ASP A 235 -23.11 10.08 -10.72
CA ASP A 235 -22.73 9.92 -12.12
C ASP A 235 -21.22 9.71 -12.26
N VAL A 236 -20.82 8.72 -13.06
CA VAL A 236 -19.40 8.44 -13.37
C VAL A 236 -18.76 9.57 -14.18
N ASP A 237 -19.57 10.30 -14.94
CA ASP A 237 -19.13 11.45 -15.75
C ASP A 237 -19.22 12.77 -14.99
N ALA A 238 -19.53 12.75 -13.69
CA ALA A 238 -19.61 13.96 -12.88
C ALA A 238 -18.25 14.71 -12.88
N PRO A 239 -18.24 16.04 -13.09
CA PRO A 239 -17.00 16.81 -13.20
C PRO A 239 -16.23 16.94 -11.88
N VAL A 240 -16.86 16.64 -10.74
CA VAL A 240 -16.23 16.66 -9.43
C VAL A 240 -16.33 15.31 -8.76
N THR A 241 -15.24 14.86 -8.17
CA THR A 241 -15.20 13.67 -7.31
C THR A 241 -14.89 14.10 -5.87
N VAL A 242 -15.74 13.67 -4.95
CA VAL A 242 -15.58 13.86 -3.50
C VAL A 242 -15.17 12.52 -2.90
N ILE A 243 -13.97 12.45 -2.34
CA ILE A 243 -13.46 11.26 -1.65
C ILE A 243 -13.63 11.49 -0.16
N GLU A 244 -14.56 10.78 0.46
CA GLU A 244 -14.79 10.79 1.91
C GLU A 244 -13.94 9.72 2.59
N PHE A 245 -13.12 10.14 3.56
CA PHE A 245 -12.44 9.23 4.48
C PHE A 245 -13.22 9.16 5.79
N GLY A 246 -13.76 7.98 6.11
CA GLY A 246 -14.66 7.81 7.26
C GLY A 246 -14.41 6.53 8.05
N ASP A 247 -14.92 6.53 9.29
CA ASP A 247 -14.95 5.35 10.16
C ASP A 247 -16.39 5.18 10.66
N TYR A 248 -16.97 4.01 10.47
CA TYR A 248 -18.36 3.71 10.87
C TYR A 248 -18.61 3.82 12.38
N GLN A 249 -17.58 3.94 13.22
CA GLN A 249 -17.72 4.24 14.65
C GLN A 249 -17.54 5.73 14.99
N CYS A 250 -17.13 6.57 14.04
CA CYS A 250 -16.83 7.98 14.30
C CYS A 250 -18.13 8.79 14.47
N PRO A 251 -18.34 9.45 15.63
CA PRO A 251 -19.54 10.26 15.85
C PRO A 251 -19.63 11.48 14.92
N ASN A 252 -18.48 12.04 14.53
CA ASN A 252 -18.45 13.16 13.58
C ASN A 252 -18.80 12.71 12.16
N CYS A 253 -18.46 11.47 11.76
CA CYS A 253 -18.88 10.91 10.48
C CYS A 253 -20.40 10.73 10.46
N LYS A 254 -20.98 10.15 11.52
CA LYS A 254 -22.44 10.05 11.67
C LYS A 254 -23.13 11.41 11.62
N HIS A 255 -22.56 12.43 12.27
CA HIS A 255 -23.10 13.78 12.22
C HIS A 255 -23.06 14.36 10.80
N TRP A 256 -21.96 14.20 10.09
CA TRP A 256 -21.85 14.62 8.69
C TRP A 256 -22.86 13.89 7.79
N PHE A 257 -22.96 12.56 7.93
CA PHE A 257 -23.91 11.71 7.23
C PHE A 257 -25.36 12.18 7.44
N THR A 258 -25.71 12.55 8.68
CA THR A 258 -27.08 12.97 9.01
C THR A 258 -27.40 14.38 8.54
N GLU A 259 -26.46 15.32 8.67
CA GLU A 259 -26.75 16.76 8.54
C GLU A 259 -26.27 17.38 7.22
N SER A 260 -25.15 16.91 6.66
CA SER A 260 -24.51 17.53 5.49
C SER A 260 -24.64 16.69 4.22
N ARG A 261 -24.51 15.37 4.31
CA ARG A 261 -24.60 14.47 3.15
C ARG A 261 -25.90 14.63 2.34
N PRO A 262 -27.10 14.79 2.94
CA PRO A 262 -28.33 14.96 2.15
C PRO A 262 -28.35 16.24 1.30
N SER A 263 -27.68 17.31 1.75
CA SER A 263 -27.55 18.54 0.96
C SER A 263 -26.55 18.36 -0.18
N LEU A 264 -25.43 17.67 0.06
CA LEU A 264 -24.48 17.29 -1.00
C LEU A 264 -25.18 16.46 -2.09
N GLU A 265 -25.96 15.46 -1.68
CA GLU A 265 -26.73 14.61 -2.59
C GLU A 265 -27.69 15.44 -3.45
N SER A 266 -28.56 16.23 -2.83
CA SER A 266 -29.58 17.02 -3.53
C SER A 266 -29.00 18.12 -4.42
N ASP A 267 -27.93 18.79 -3.99
CA ASP A 267 -27.41 19.96 -4.71
C ASP A 267 -26.44 19.56 -5.84
N TYR A 268 -25.67 18.47 -5.66
CA TYR A 268 -24.55 18.12 -6.54
C TYR A 268 -24.61 16.70 -7.12
N ILE A 269 -25.01 15.69 -6.35
CA ILE A 269 -24.98 14.29 -6.85
C ILE A 269 -26.17 14.03 -7.77
N ASP A 270 -27.38 14.36 -7.32
CA ASP A 270 -28.63 14.20 -8.09
C ASP A 270 -28.65 15.06 -9.36
N THR A 271 -27.83 16.13 -9.39
CA THR A 271 -27.69 17.03 -10.54
C THR A 271 -26.59 16.61 -11.51
N GLY A 272 -25.83 15.54 -11.20
CA GLY A 272 -24.71 15.05 -12.00
C GLY A 272 -23.46 15.93 -11.93
N LEU A 273 -23.37 16.83 -10.94
CA LEU A 273 -22.24 17.74 -10.76
C LEU A 273 -21.12 17.15 -9.90
N ALA A 274 -21.45 16.23 -9.00
CA ALA A 274 -20.46 15.54 -8.17
C ALA A 274 -20.75 14.04 -8.06
N SER A 275 -19.70 13.27 -7.84
CA SER A 275 -19.73 11.88 -7.44
C SER A 275 -18.98 11.68 -6.14
N VAL A 276 -19.28 10.61 -5.40
CA VAL A 276 -18.66 10.30 -4.11
C VAL A 276 -18.02 8.91 -4.12
N TYR A 277 -16.83 8.83 -3.54
CA TYR A 277 -16.22 7.60 -3.06
C TYR A 277 -16.10 7.66 -1.54
N PHE A 278 -16.34 6.52 -0.88
CA PHE A 278 -16.04 6.33 0.53
C PHE A 278 -14.81 5.44 0.69
N VAL A 279 -13.86 5.90 1.50
CA VAL A 279 -12.61 5.21 1.83
C VAL A 279 -12.59 4.97 3.33
N ASP A 280 -12.66 3.71 3.75
CA ASP A 280 -12.62 3.35 5.16
C ASP A 280 -11.28 3.74 5.78
N PHE A 281 -11.29 4.68 6.73
CA PHE A 281 -10.13 5.07 7.52
C PHE A 281 -10.30 4.60 8.96
N VAL A 282 -9.98 3.33 9.20
CA VAL A 282 -10.31 2.61 10.43
C VAL A 282 -9.21 2.74 11.49
N PHE A 283 -9.53 3.40 12.61
CA PHE A 283 -8.58 3.54 13.74
C PHE A 283 -9.25 3.53 15.13
N ILE A 284 -10.57 3.41 15.22
CA ILE A 284 -11.30 3.46 16.51
C ILE A 284 -11.32 2.10 17.23
N GLY A 285 -11.52 1.01 16.50
CA GLY A 285 -11.47 -0.34 17.07
C GLY A 285 -12.21 -1.39 16.27
N GLU A 286 -12.45 -2.54 16.90
CA GLU A 286 -12.86 -3.76 16.21
C GLU A 286 -14.28 -3.73 15.62
N ASP A 287 -15.17 -2.91 16.18
CA ASP A 287 -16.48 -2.65 15.57
C ASP A 287 -16.34 -1.92 14.22
N SER A 288 -15.29 -1.10 14.02
CA SER A 288 -15.00 -0.40 12.75
C SER A 288 -14.58 -1.39 11.67
N ASN A 289 -13.66 -2.30 11.98
CA ASN A 289 -13.20 -3.34 11.04
C ASN A 289 -14.38 -4.19 10.56
N ARG A 290 -15.23 -4.63 11.49
CA ARG A 290 -16.41 -5.45 11.17
C ARG A 290 -17.46 -4.69 10.36
N ALA A 291 -17.69 -3.41 10.66
CA ALA A 291 -18.61 -2.59 9.88
C ALA A 291 -18.11 -2.34 8.45
N ALA A 292 -16.81 -2.07 8.27
CA ALA A 292 -16.20 -1.95 6.94
C ALA A 292 -16.29 -3.26 6.14
N ALA A 293 -15.92 -4.39 6.74
CA ALA A 293 -16.08 -5.71 6.11
C ALA A 293 -17.53 -5.98 5.69
N ALA A 294 -18.50 -5.60 6.51
CA ALA A 294 -19.91 -5.76 6.23
C ALA A 294 -20.40 -4.96 5.02
N SER A 295 -19.89 -3.73 4.81
CA SER A 295 -20.24 -2.96 3.61
C SER A 295 -19.69 -3.61 2.33
N TYR A 296 -18.51 -4.25 2.40
CA TYR A 296 -17.96 -5.01 1.27
C TYR A 296 -18.82 -6.23 0.91
N CYS A 297 -19.35 -6.92 1.91
CA CYS A 297 -20.25 -8.05 1.67
C CYS A 297 -21.63 -7.65 1.14
N ALA A 298 -22.06 -6.41 1.38
CA ALA A 298 -23.22 -5.84 0.70
C ALA A 298 -22.90 -5.46 -0.76
N GLN A 299 -21.67 -5.04 -1.05
CA GLN A 299 -21.21 -4.73 -2.41
C GLN A 299 -21.29 -5.93 -3.35
N GLU A 300 -21.00 -7.16 -2.86
CA GLU A 300 -21.14 -8.38 -3.68
C GLU A 300 -22.57 -8.61 -4.21
N GLN A 301 -23.54 -7.87 -3.68
CA GLN A 301 -24.94 -7.90 -4.07
C GLN A 301 -25.43 -6.52 -4.58
N ASP A 302 -24.51 -5.65 -4.99
CA ASP A 302 -24.77 -4.31 -5.52
C ASP A 302 -25.49 -3.36 -4.54
N MET A 303 -25.39 -3.59 -3.23
CA MET A 303 -26.10 -2.82 -2.19
C MET A 303 -25.15 -2.11 -1.21
N TYR A 304 -23.96 -1.70 -1.67
CA TYR A 304 -22.96 -1.07 -0.81
C TYR A 304 -23.51 0.18 -0.12
N TRP A 305 -24.11 1.10 -0.87
CA TRP A 305 -24.54 2.41 -0.36
C TRP A 305 -25.77 2.29 0.56
N GLU A 306 -26.72 1.42 0.24
CA GLU A 306 -27.85 1.11 1.11
C GLU A 306 -27.38 0.54 2.45
N TYR A 307 -26.38 -0.35 2.43
CA TYR A 307 -25.83 -0.92 3.65
C TYR A 307 -24.96 0.09 4.42
N HIS A 308 -24.18 0.90 3.72
CA HIS A 308 -23.42 2.01 4.29
C HIS A 308 -24.32 2.94 5.10
N ASP A 309 -25.50 3.28 4.56
CA ASP A 309 -26.47 4.15 5.24
C ASP A 309 -27.00 3.49 6.52
N VAL A 310 -27.37 2.21 6.41
CA VAL A 310 -27.84 1.43 7.56
C VAL A 310 -26.79 1.37 8.68
N LEU A 311 -25.50 1.26 8.35
CA LEU A 311 -24.43 1.29 9.34
C LEU A 311 -24.40 2.61 10.12
N TYR A 312 -24.49 3.76 9.45
CA TYR A 312 -24.49 5.06 10.14
C TYR A 312 -25.79 5.32 10.90
N GLU A 313 -26.94 4.94 10.34
CA GLU A 313 -28.24 5.02 11.02
C GLU A 313 -28.22 4.26 12.35
N ASN A 314 -27.61 3.07 12.36
CA ASN A 314 -27.55 2.17 13.51
C ASN A 314 -26.26 2.29 14.36
N GLN A 315 -25.33 3.17 14.00
CA GLN A 315 -24.12 3.42 14.80
C GLN A 315 -24.49 3.79 16.24
N ASP A 316 -23.88 3.09 17.20
CA ASP A 316 -23.94 3.37 18.64
C ASP A 316 -22.54 3.72 19.18
N GLY A 317 -22.37 3.79 20.50
CA GLY A 317 -21.11 4.12 21.16
C GLY A 317 -19.92 3.29 20.67
N THR A 318 -18.74 3.92 20.64
CA THR A 318 -17.50 3.30 20.20
C THR A 318 -17.17 2.03 21.00
N ASN A 319 -16.89 0.93 20.29
CA ASN A 319 -16.59 -0.40 20.82
C ASN A 319 -17.64 -0.92 21.81
N SER A 320 -18.90 -0.52 21.63
CA SER A 320 -20.04 -0.99 22.43
C SER A 320 -20.50 -2.39 22.03
N GLY A 321 -20.03 -2.91 20.89
CA GLY A 321 -20.49 -4.16 20.29
C GLY A 321 -21.69 -3.99 19.35
N TRP A 322 -22.04 -2.75 18.98
CA TRP A 322 -23.16 -2.48 18.07
C TRP A 322 -22.95 -3.13 16.69
N ALA A 323 -21.70 -3.23 16.23
CA ALA A 323 -21.32 -3.94 15.00
C ALA A 323 -20.98 -5.42 15.26
N SER A 324 -21.74 -6.08 16.15
CA SER A 324 -21.66 -7.54 16.33
C SER A 324 -22.06 -8.27 15.04
N SER A 325 -21.53 -9.48 14.82
CA SER A 325 -21.89 -10.29 13.64
C SER A 325 -23.40 -10.52 13.54
N GLU A 326 -24.09 -10.67 14.69
CA GLU A 326 -25.56 -10.80 14.75
C GLU A 326 -26.28 -9.54 14.27
N ASN A 327 -25.88 -8.36 14.78
CA ASN A 327 -26.47 -7.09 14.39
C ASN A 327 -26.21 -6.79 12.90
N LEU A 328 -24.98 -6.99 12.42
CA LEU A 328 -24.61 -6.76 11.02
C LEU A 328 -25.39 -7.67 10.06
N ALA A 329 -25.58 -8.94 10.43
CA ALA A 329 -26.44 -9.86 9.65
C ALA A 329 -27.92 -9.44 9.70
N GLN A 330 -28.40 -8.91 10.83
CA GLN A 330 -29.76 -8.39 10.93
C GLN A 330 -29.97 -7.14 10.06
N PHE A 331 -28.99 -6.22 10.04
CA PHE A 331 -28.98 -5.07 9.15
C PHE A 331 -29.06 -5.50 7.68
N ALA A 332 -28.29 -6.52 7.30
CA ALA A 332 -28.27 -7.06 5.94
C ALA A 332 -29.64 -7.63 5.56
N ALA A 333 -30.23 -8.43 6.45
CA ALA A 333 -31.55 -9.00 6.23
C ALA A 333 -32.65 -7.93 6.11
N ASN A 334 -32.55 -6.81 6.83
CA ASN A 334 -33.54 -5.74 6.81
C ASN A 334 -33.62 -5.01 5.46
N ILE A 335 -32.51 -4.92 4.73
CA ILE A 335 -32.47 -4.32 3.39
C ILE A 335 -32.63 -5.37 2.28
N GLY A 336 -32.81 -6.65 2.65
CA GLY A 336 -33.14 -7.71 1.70
C GLY A 336 -31.94 -8.41 1.06
N LEU A 337 -30.74 -8.28 1.63
CA LEU A 337 -29.57 -9.06 1.20
C LEU A 337 -29.81 -10.56 1.36
N ASP A 338 -29.28 -11.37 0.44
CA ASP A 338 -29.24 -12.81 0.60
C ASP A 338 -28.31 -13.18 1.77
N ALA A 339 -28.92 -13.75 2.80
CA ALA A 339 -28.22 -14.08 4.03
C ALA A 339 -27.06 -15.06 3.82
N LYS A 340 -27.16 -16.00 2.87
CA LYS A 340 -26.10 -17.00 2.66
C LYS A 340 -24.91 -16.39 1.95
N MET A 341 -25.14 -15.55 0.93
CA MET A 341 -24.07 -14.84 0.25
C MET A 341 -23.36 -13.91 1.24
N TYR A 342 -24.13 -13.15 2.01
CA TYR A 342 -23.60 -12.25 3.03
C TYR A 342 -22.79 -12.99 4.12
N GLU A 343 -23.33 -14.06 4.70
CA GLU A 343 -22.63 -14.86 5.73
C GLU A 343 -21.36 -15.52 5.17
N SER A 344 -21.38 -15.97 3.91
CA SER A 344 -20.20 -16.56 3.25
C SER A 344 -19.09 -15.52 3.06
N CYS A 345 -19.44 -14.30 2.62
CA CYS A 345 -18.47 -13.22 2.49
C CYS A 345 -17.92 -12.78 3.86
N MET A 346 -18.76 -12.68 4.89
CA MET A 346 -18.34 -12.29 6.24
C MET A 346 -17.47 -13.34 6.94
N ALA A 347 -17.38 -14.56 6.40
CA ALA A 347 -16.47 -15.59 6.89
C ALA A 347 -15.04 -15.44 6.34
N VAL A 348 -14.84 -14.59 5.33
CA VAL A 348 -13.53 -14.26 4.76
C VAL A 348 -12.91 -13.11 5.57
N ASP A 349 -11.57 -13.10 5.64
CA ASP A 349 -10.83 -11.99 6.23
C ASP A 349 -10.72 -10.83 5.23
N HIS A 350 -11.23 -9.66 5.62
CA HIS A 350 -11.23 -8.43 4.82
C HIS A 350 -10.17 -7.41 5.28
N GLN A 351 -9.29 -7.80 6.21
CA GLN A 351 -8.32 -6.88 6.82
C GLN A 351 -7.37 -6.25 5.80
N GLU A 352 -7.05 -6.94 4.70
CA GLU A 352 -6.21 -6.41 3.63
C GLU A 352 -6.86 -5.16 2.99
N ARG A 353 -8.13 -5.27 2.59
CA ARG A 353 -8.89 -4.15 1.99
C ARG A 353 -9.02 -2.97 2.96
N VAL A 354 -9.33 -3.25 4.23
CA VAL A 354 -9.43 -2.20 5.27
C VAL A 354 -8.10 -1.51 5.48
N SER A 355 -7.00 -2.27 5.54
CA SER A 355 -5.65 -1.74 5.75
C SER A 355 -5.19 -0.92 4.54
N PHE A 356 -5.54 -1.35 3.33
CA PHE A 356 -5.29 -0.61 2.10
C PHE A 356 -5.96 0.77 2.13
N ASN A 357 -7.27 0.82 2.38
CA ASN A 357 -8.01 2.09 2.45
C ASN A 357 -7.46 3.02 3.56
N THR A 358 -7.10 2.44 4.71
CA THR A 358 -6.47 3.17 5.83
C THR A 358 -5.10 3.73 5.45
N MET A 359 -4.31 2.99 4.67
CA MET A 359 -3.02 3.45 4.14
C MET A 359 -3.19 4.60 3.15
N GLN A 360 -4.19 4.55 2.28
CA GLN A 360 -4.49 5.63 1.33
C GLN A 360 -4.79 6.95 2.06
N ALA A 361 -5.51 6.88 3.19
CA ALA A 361 -5.72 8.05 4.06
C ALA A 361 -4.39 8.61 4.59
N ALA A 362 -3.53 7.74 5.16
CA ALA A 362 -2.25 8.16 5.73
C ALA A 362 -1.30 8.77 4.69
N GLN A 363 -1.16 8.15 3.51
CA GLN A 363 -0.32 8.62 2.41
C GLN A 363 -0.75 10.01 1.90
N ASN A 364 -2.05 10.31 1.98
CA ASN A 364 -2.61 11.59 1.56
C ASN A 364 -2.71 12.63 2.69
N GLY A 365 -2.01 12.40 3.81
CA GLY A 365 -1.94 13.33 4.95
C GLY A 365 -3.21 13.37 5.80
N ILE A 366 -4.14 12.45 5.59
CA ILE A 366 -5.38 12.35 6.36
C ILE A 366 -5.09 11.71 7.72
N SER A 367 -5.46 12.41 8.78
CA SER A 367 -5.17 12.04 10.18
C SER A 367 -6.39 12.07 11.09
N ARG A 368 -7.59 12.30 10.52
CA ARG A 368 -8.86 12.29 11.26
C ARG A 368 -10.04 11.99 10.35
N THR A 369 -11.15 11.59 10.95
CA THR A 369 -12.44 11.37 10.28
C THR A 369 -13.55 12.30 10.80
N PRO A 370 -14.51 12.71 9.95
CA PRO A 370 -14.42 12.60 8.50
C PRO A 370 -13.35 13.56 7.96
N SER A 371 -12.73 13.23 6.85
CA SER A 371 -11.97 14.17 6.03
C SER A 371 -12.32 13.93 4.56
N PHE A 372 -12.11 14.93 3.72
CA PHE A 372 -12.51 14.88 2.32
C PHE A 372 -11.37 15.37 1.43
N ILE A 373 -11.19 14.71 0.30
CA ILE A 373 -10.41 15.21 -0.83
C ILE A 373 -11.41 15.48 -1.96
N ILE A 374 -11.46 16.72 -2.43
CA ILE A 374 -12.38 17.17 -3.48
C ILE A 374 -11.54 17.45 -4.72
N VAL A 375 -11.82 16.74 -5.80
CA VAL A 375 -11.11 16.81 -7.08
C VAL A 375 -12.07 17.31 -8.14
N GLY A 376 -11.66 18.31 -8.92
CA GLY A 376 -12.44 18.75 -10.07
C GLY A 376 -11.62 19.60 -11.04
N PRO A 377 -12.28 20.28 -11.99
CA PRO A 377 -11.61 20.86 -13.14
C PRO A 377 -10.59 21.95 -12.78
N ASN A 378 -10.80 22.65 -11.65
CA ASN A 378 -9.95 23.76 -11.22
C ASN A 378 -8.99 23.43 -10.07
N GLY A 379 -8.88 22.15 -9.67
CA GLY A 379 -7.87 21.71 -8.72
C GLY A 379 -8.32 20.63 -7.75
N VAL A 380 -7.51 20.46 -6.71
CA VAL A 380 -7.73 19.52 -5.61
C VAL A 380 -7.72 20.29 -4.30
N GLU A 381 -8.75 20.12 -3.49
CA GLU A 381 -8.88 20.73 -2.17
C GLU A 381 -9.07 19.66 -1.09
N GLN A 382 -8.61 19.93 0.13
CA GLN A 382 -8.82 19.07 1.29
C GLN A 382 -9.70 19.75 2.33
N LEU A 383 -10.71 19.04 2.84
CA LEU A 383 -11.57 19.49 3.93
C LEU A 383 -11.42 18.54 5.12
N SER A 384 -10.94 19.05 6.26
CA SER A 384 -10.72 18.21 7.44
C SER A 384 -11.79 18.42 8.52
N GLY A 385 -12.36 17.31 8.99
CA GLY A 385 -13.38 17.28 10.03
C GLY A 385 -14.79 17.54 9.50
N ASN A 386 -15.77 17.31 10.38
CA ASN A 386 -17.17 17.64 10.14
C ASN A 386 -17.38 19.17 10.21
N GLN A 387 -17.11 19.85 9.10
CA GLN A 387 -17.36 21.29 8.92
C GLN A 387 -18.83 21.53 8.51
N PRO A 388 -19.37 22.74 8.74
CA PRO A 388 -20.69 23.09 8.23
C PRO A 388 -20.76 22.91 6.71
N TYR A 389 -21.89 22.40 6.20
CA TYR A 389 -22.10 22.18 4.75
C TYR A 389 -21.73 23.37 3.86
N ALA A 390 -22.00 24.60 4.32
CA ALA A 390 -21.65 25.82 3.58
C ALA A 390 -20.14 25.94 3.24
N VAL A 391 -19.26 25.30 4.02
CA VAL A 391 -17.81 25.27 3.70
C VAL A 391 -17.55 24.35 2.51
N LEU A 392 -18.13 23.15 2.51
CA LEU A 392 -18.03 22.21 1.40
C LEU A 392 -18.68 22.78 0.13
N ASP A 393 -19.86 23.38 0.25
CA ASP A 393 -20.57 24.04 -0.85
C ASP A 393 -19.73 25.14 -1.52
N ASN A 394 -19.00 25.96 -0.74
CA ASN A 394 -18.09 26.96 -1.32
C ASN A 394 -16.92 26.30 -2.06
N ILE A 395 -16.32 25.24 -1.49
CA ILE A 395 -15.23 24.50 -2.15
C ILE A 395 -15.71 23.91 -3.48
N LEU A 396 -16.88 23.27 -3.50
CA LEU A 396 -17.45 22.68 -4.71
C LEU A 396 -17.72 23.74 -5.79
N LYS A 397 -18.25 24.90 -5.39
CA LYS A 397 -18.45 26.03 -6.32
C LYS A 397 -17.14 26.55 -6.88
N ASP A 398 -16.12 26.70 -6.06
CA ASP A 398 -14.81 27.21 -6.51
C ASP A 398 -14.11 26.18 -7.41
N ILE A 399 -14.24 24.89 -7.13
CA ILE A 399 -13.66 23.82 -7.97
C ILE A 399 -14.39 23.68 -9.31
N LEU A 400 -15.69 23.96 -9.38
CA LEU A 400 -16.50 23.86 -10.60
C LEU A 400 -16.38 25.08 -11.55
N ASN A 401 -16.08 26.27 -11.02
CA ASN A 401 -16.05 27.54 -11.77
C ASN A 401 -14.65 27.94 -12.17
#